data_AF-A0A947IHI1-F1
#
_entry.id   AF-A0A947IHI1-F1
#
_cell.length_a   1.000
_cell.length_b   1.000
_cell.length_c   1.000
_cell.angle_alpha   90.00
_cell.angle_beta   90.00
_cell.angle_gamma   90.00
#
_symmetry.space_group_name_H-M   'P 1'
#
loop_
_entity.id
_entity.type
_entity.pdbx_description
1 polymer ?
#
loop_
_entity_poly.entity_id
_entity_poly.type
_entity_poly.pdbx_seq_one_letter_code
_entity_poly.pdbx_strand_id
1 'polypeptide(L)'
;MKSTILIACLASSVSTLLLAESYTPGSEQDPKLRAAYFNAQTHKPFDALSEIASVAQKTGSHFSPSDNMKTAFQAAANELGLKVEDIGISPSVLRTPVDGMDASVGIYRNYNLGISLLNTASPNDGIKILSDMSTSEFVKHDELLLKDKANLTLGYYFLEHDDNTSAANYFRSVRRLSPYANKALVGLGWALLSPRATSLKERGESSDSSAALAGDYLWSGSDDEVAWSRRDAPFRRAWAVAKGEKEQDLLAALVPWMELISRDPLDPAVQEVMLIIPYLMLHWDGQEARSQQYYVSAVARLKQARLDLTAIEQDIRSGGLLKSIHDADAVDDSGWDAWLSDLTANRLGGYLSLLIDRADFRYALTQYRQLNHIHVRLKSSIDGRSSENNAVVRNVMAEIERHRSDWSATLEKLALERIIERRQYTEAYSAEAEFALARNYERLYQQLSGVAWSESES
;
A
#
# COMPACT_ATOMS: atom_id res chain seq x y z
N MET A 1 22.15 25.15 11.93
CA MET A 1 21.16 24.16 11.46
C MET A 1 20.48 23.32 12.56
N LYS A 2 20.58 23.65 13.86
CA LYS A 2 19.68 23.13 14.93
C LYS A 2 19.23 24.20 15.95
N SER A 3 19.56 25.48 15.75
CA SER A 3 19.50 26.48 16.84
C SER A 3 18.50 27.63 16.63
N THR A 4 17.84 27.73 15.47
CA THR A 4 16.98 28.87 15.13
C THR A 4 15.48 28.59 15.22
N ILE A 5 15.05 27.32 15.22
CA ILE A 5 13.65 26.93 15.44
C ILE A 5 13.27 27.02 16.94
N LEU A 6 14.26 26.90 17.85
CA LEU A 6 14.04 26.98 19.29
C LEU A 6 13.66 28.40 19.78
N ILE A 7 13.98 29.45 19.02
CA ILE A 7 13.77 30.84 19.44
C ILE A 7 12.35 31.34 19.08
N ALA A 8 11.67 30.74 18.10
CA ALA A 8 10.27 31.07 17.79
C ALA A 8 9.28 30.53 18.82
N CYS A 9 9.57 29.38 19.45
CA CYS A 9 8.76 28.84 20.54
C CYS A 9 8.92 29.60 21.88
N LEU A 10 9.96 30.45 22.01
CA LEU A 10 10.16 31.29 23.19
C LEU A 10 9.41 32.64 23.12
N ALA A 11 8.86 33.01 21.96
CA ALA A 11 8.17 34.28 21.76
C ALA A 11 6.64 34.21 21.99
N SER A 12 6.08 33.00 22.07
CA SER A 12 4.66 32.75 22.34
C SER A 12 4.32 32.59 23.83
N SER A 13 5.31 32.74 24.72
CA SER A 13 5.18 32.56 26.18
C SER A 13 4.85 33.84 26.97
N VAL A 14 4.65 35.00 26.32
CA VAL A 14 4.41 36.28 27.03
C VAL A 14 2.91 36.58 27.25
N SER A 15 1.97 35.72 26.84
CA SER A 15 0.53 36.00 26.99
C SER A 15 -0.30 34.86 27.58
N THR A 16 0.25 34.12 28.55
CA THR A 16 -0.53 33.25 29.45
C THR A 16 0.03 33.36 30.86
N LEU A 17 -0.19 34.51 31.48
CA LEU A 17 0.03 34.77 32.91
C LEU A 17 -1.25 34.56 33.74
N LEU A 18 -2.20 33.78 33.23
CA LEU A 18 -3.47 33.42 33.90
C LEU A 18 -3.78 31.94 33.65
N LEU A 19 -2.91 31.10 34.21
CA LEU A 19 -3.14 29.73 34.71
C LEU A 19 -1.74 29.25 35.10
N ALA A 20 -1.33 29.59 36.32
CA ALA A 20 -0.12 29.01 36.90
C ALA A 20 -0.42 27.54 37.26
N GLU A 21 -0.50 26.67 36.24
CA GLU A 21 -0.16 25.27 36.42
C GLU A 21 1.36 25.20 36.48
N SER A 22 1.86 24.70 37.60
CA SER A 22 3.27 24.64 37.94
C SER A 22 4.05 23.87 36.88
N TYR A 23 4.69 24.59 35.96
CA TYR A 23 5.70 24.03 35.06
C TYR A 23 6.77 23.31 35.90
N THR A 24 6.76 21.99 35.81
CA THR A 24 7.68 21.10 36.50
C THR A 24 8.46 20.33 35.43
N PRO A 25 9.72 20.69 35.16
CA PRO A 25 10.54 20.01 34.15
C PRO A 25 10.61 18.50 34.41
N GLY A 26 10.30 17.70 33.39
CA GLY A 26 10.31 16.23 33.47
C GLY A 26 9.01 15.58 33.96
N SER A 27 7.97 16.36 34.31
CA SER A 27 6.64 15.82 34.64
C SER A 27 5.78 15.61 33.38
N GLU A 28 4.59 15.02 33.54
CA GLU A 28 3.59 14.89 32.46
C GLU A 28 3.15 16.23 31.86
N GLN A 29 3.42 17.36 32.53
CA GLN A 29 3.13 18.71 32.05
C GLN A 29 4.29 19.32 31.25
N ASP A 30 5.45 18.63 31.17
CA ASP A 30 6.58 19.08 30.38
C ASP A 30 6.23 19.05 28.87
N PRO A 31 6.27 20.20 28.18
CA PRO A 31 5.94 20.29 26.75
C PRO A 31 6.78 19.38 25.86
N LYS A 32 8.04 19.12 26.22
CA LYS A 32 8.93 18.24 25.45
C LYS A 32 8.59 16.77 25.66
N LEU A 33 8.17 16.42 26.87
CA LEU A 33 7.71 15.07 27.18
C LEU A 33 6.36 14.77 26.51
N ARG A 34 5.46 15.77 26.43
CA ARG A 34 4.21 15.67 25.67
C ARG A 34 4.44 15.58 24.16
N ALA A 35 5.41 16.33 23.63
CA ALA A 35 5.79 16.23 22.21
C ALA A 35 6.39 14.85 21.88
N ALA A 36 7.26 14.34 22.75
CA ALA A 36 7.75 12.98 22.65
C ALA A 36 6.61 11.95 22.69
N TYR A 37 5.64 12.14 23.58
CA TYR A 37 4.49 11.25 23.73
C TYR A 37 3.62 11.22 22.47
N PHE A 38 3.35 12.40 21.90
CA PHE A 38 2.67 12.52 20.62
C PHE A 38 3.43 11.81 19.48
N ASN A 39 4.75 11.99 19.40
CA ASN A 39 5.58 11.30 18.41
C ASN A 39 5.57 9.78 18.58
N ALA A 40 5.56 9.30 19.83
CA ALA A 40 5.45 7.88 20.13
C ALA A 40 4.09 7.30 19.69
N GLN A 41 3.00 8.04 19.92
CA GLN A 41 1.66 7.61 19.50
C GLN A 41 1.42 7.68 17.99
N THR A 42 2.23 8.46 17.26
CA THR A 42 2.11 8.65 15.81
C THR A 42 3.12 7.83 15.00
N HIS A 43 3.69 6.77 15.60
CA HIS A 43 4.67 5.87 14.97
C HIS A 43 5.92 6.58 14.43
N LYS A 44 6.42 7.56 15.19
CA LYS A 44 7.73 8.20 14.95
C LYS A 44 8.70 7.84 16.08
N PRO A 45 9.12 6.56 16.18
CA PRO A 45 9.80 6.07 17.37
C PRO A 45 11.18 6.71 17.57
N PHE A 46 11.91 7.05 16.51
CA PHE A 46 13.22 7.70 16.64
C PHE A 46 13.11 9.13 17.20
N ASP A 47 12.14 9.91 16.72
CA ASP A 47 11.90 11.28 17.19
C ASP A 47 11.37 11.29 18.63
N ALA A 48 10.52 10.31 18.97
CA ALA A 48 10.07 10.11 20.33
C ALA A 48 11.24 9.79 21.27
N LEU A 49 12.04 8.77 20.96
CA LEU A 49 13.13 8.30 21.82
C LEU A 49 14.26 9.31 21.99
N SER A 50 14.57 10.08 20.94
CA SER A 50 15.60 11.14 21.02
C SER A 50 15.16 12.30 21.91
N GLU A 51 13.89 12.70 21.84
CA GLU A 51 13.34 13.73 22.72
C GLU A 51 13.26 13.25 24.17
N ILE A 52 12.81 12.01 24.42
CA ILE A 52 12.72 11.44 25.78
C ILE A 52 14.11 11.33 26.40
N ALA A 53 15.10 10.83 25.66
CA ALA A 53 16.49 10.75 26.12
C ALA A 53 17.04 12.14 26.47
N SER A 54 16.72 13.17 25.68
CA SER A 54 17.12 14.55 25.98
C SER A 54 16.46 15.11 27.23
N VAL A 55 15.17 14.81 27.45
CA VAL A 55 14.44 15.23 28.66
C VAL A 55 14.99 14.52 29.88
N ALA A 56 15.09 13.18 29.85
CA ALA A 56 15.59 12.37 30.94
C ALA A 56 17.01 12.75 31.37
N GLN A 57 17.91 13.03 30.41
CA GLN A 57 19.27 13.47 30.69
C GLN A 57 19.33 14.84 31.38
N LYS A 58 18.40 15.75 31.04
CA LYS A 58 18.37 17.11 31.61
C LYS A 58 17.69 17.17 32.97
N THR A 59 16.68 16.34 33.21
CA THR A 59 15.86 16.38 34.43
C THR A 59 16.32 15.40 35.51
N GLY A 60 17.08 14.37 35.14
CA GLY A 60 17.65 13.39 36.09
C GLY A 60 16.58 12.74 36.96
N SER A 61 16.70 12.88 38.29
CA SER A 61 15.76 12.32 39.27
C SER A 61 14.34 12.90 39.23
N HIS A 62 14.13 14.01 38.52
CA HIS A 62 12.82 14.65 38.34
C HIS A 62 12.08 14.18 37.09
N PHE A 63 12.65 13.24 36.33
CA PHE A 63 11.98 12.60 35.21
C PHE A 63 10.85 11.67 35.71
N SER A 64 9.61 12.12 35.58
CA SER A 64 8.40 11.43 36.06
C SER A 64 7.29 11.48 35.00
N PRO A 65 7.41 10.72 33.90
CA PRO A 65 6.35 10.57 32.92
C PRO A 65 5.10 9.93 33.53
N SER A 66 3.92 10.24 32.98
CA SER A 66 2.69 9.52 33.34
C SER A 66 2.70 8.09 32.81
N ASP A 67 1.85 7.22 33.35
CA ASP A 67 1.84 5.81 32.97
C ASP A 67 1.55 5.59 31.47
N ASN A 68 0.63 6.37 30.89
CA ASN A 68 0.37 6.33 29.45
C ASN A 68 1.60 6.72 28.62
N MET A 69 2.36 7.74 29.08
CA MET A 69 3.59 8.16 28.43
C MET A 69 4.64 7.06 28.49
N LYS A 70 4.82 6.43 29.65
CA LYS A 70 5.75 5.30 29.82
C LYS A 70 5.43 4.18 28.83
N THR A 71 4.16 3.80 28.69
CA THR A 71 3.72 2.79 27.74
C THR A 71 4.06 3.19 26.30
N ALA A 72 3.68 4.39 25.84
CA ALA A 72 4.00 4.80 24.47
C ALA A 72 5.52 4.84 24.19
N PHE A 73 6.33 5.22 25.17
CA PHE A 73 7.79 5.26 25.06
C PHE A 73 8.42 3.88 25.00
N GLN A 74 7.91 2.95 25.81
CA GLN A 74 8.35 1.56 25.79
C GLN A 74 7.96 0.90 24.44
N ALA A 75 6.77 1.21 23.90
CA ALA A 75 6.35 0.75 22.57
C ALA A 75 7.29 1.28 21.48
N ALA A 76 7.61 2.58 21.50
CA ALA A 76 8.55 3.19 20.55
C ALA A 76 9.96 2.57 20.62
N ALA A 77 10.46 2.26 21.83
CA ALA A 77 11.75 1.59 22.01
C ALA A 77 11.74 0.16 21.42
N ASN A 78 10.67 -0.58 21.68
CA ASN A 78 10.46 -1.92 21.15
C ASN A 78 10.33 -1.93 19.61
N GLU A 79 9.73 -0.89 19.02
CA GLU A 79 9.59 -0.71 17.57
C GLU A 79 10.96 -0.60 16.86
N LEU A 80 11.95 0.01 17.52
CA LEU A 80 13.34 0.07 17.03
C LEU A 80 14.21 -1.11 17.50
N GLY A 81 13.66 -2.06 18.24
CA GLY A 81 14.40 -3.18 18.82
C GLY A 81 15.43 -2.76 19.88
N LEU A 82 15.27 -1.58 20.47
CA LEU A 82 16.17 -1.03 21.49
C LEU A 82 15.63 -1.30 22.89
N LYS A 83 16.52 -1.56 23.85
CA LYS A 83 16.14 -1.50 25.26
C LYS A 83 16.20 -0.05 25.72
N VAL A 84 15.31 0.32 26.64
CA VAL A 84 15.30 1.68 27.19
C VAL A 84 16.60 2.02 27.96
N GLU A 85 17.31 0.98 28.42
CA GLU A 85 18.66 1.07 29.01
C GLU A 85 19.71 1.55 28.00
N ASP A 86 19.57 1.16 26.72
CA ASP A 86 20.53 1.47 25.65
C ASP A 86 20.52 2.96 25.29
N ILE A 87 19.46 3.69 25.70
CA ILE A 87 19.30 5.13 25.50
C ILE A 87 19.49 5.95 26.79
N GLY A 88 20.05 5.33 27.84
CA GLY A 88 20.45 6.03 29.07
C GLY A 88 19.31 6.33 30.05
N ILE A 89 18.16 5.66 29.92
CA ILE A 89 17.01 5.81 30.81
C ILE A 89 16.91 4.58 31.71
N SER A 90 16.75 4.79 33.03
CA SER A 90 16.61 3.68 33.97
C SER A 90 15.28 2.94 33.76
N PRO A 91 15.29 1.60 33.60
CA PRO A 91 14.09 0.81 33.31
C PRO A 91 13.05 0.83 34.44
N SER A 92 13.44 1.16 35.67
CA SER A 92 12.54 1.38 36.81
C SER A 92 11.61 2.59 36.62
N VAL A 93 11.98 3.56 35.78
CA VAL A 93 11.23 4.81 35.59
C VAL A 93 10.12 4.67 34.55
N LEU A 94 10.27 3.77 33.56
CA LEU A 94 9.26 3.50 32.54
C LEU A 94 8.44 2.23 32.79
N ARG A 95 8.66 1.52 33.91
CA ARG A 95 7.80 0.40 34.29
C ARG A 95 6.46 0.91 34.80
N THR A 96 5.40 0.61 34.04
CA THR A 96 4.04 0.48 34.58
C THR A 96 3.86 -0.97 35.04
N PRO A 97 3.39 -1.25 36.27
CA PRO A 97 2.76 -2.54 36.52
C PRO A 97 1.41 -2.48 35.79
N VAL A 98 1.21 -3.28 34.74
CA VAL A 98 -0.10 -3.77 34.27
C VAL A 98 0.02 -4.51 32.94
N ASP A 99 -0.63 -5.67 32.91
CA ASP A 99 -1.04 -6.45 31.74
C ASP A 99 -1.62 -5.60 30.60
N GLY A 100 -1.33 -5.97 29.35
CA GLY A 100 -2.07 -5.46 28.19
C GLY A 100 -1.31 -4.51 27.27
N MET A 101 0.00 -4.72 27.09
CA MET A 101 0.73 -4.06 26.01
C MET A 101 0.52 -4.80 24.68
N ASP A 102 -0.31 -4.17 23.84
CA ASP A 102 -0.39 -4.17 22.38
C ASP A 102 -0.42 -5.50 21.60
N ALA A 103 -1.63 -6.02 21.42
CA ALA A 103 -1.90 -6.93 20.31
C ALA A 103 -1.54 -6.30 18.94
N SER A 104 -1.79 -5.00 18.72
CA SER A 104 -1.54 -4.31 17.44
C SER A 104 -0.05 -4.21 17.09
N VAL A 105 0.82 -3.75 18.00
CA VAL A 105 2.28 -3.70 17.79
C VAL A 105 2.86 -5.11 17.58
N GLY A 106 2.30 -6.11 18.26
CA GLY A 106 2.60 -7.51 18.03
C GLY A 106 2.29 -7.97 16.60
N ILE A 107 1.14 -7.58 16.03
CA ILE A 107 0.71 -8.04 14.70
C ILE A 107 1.59 -7.43 13.59
N TYR A 108 1.93 -6.13 13.63
CA TYR A 108 2.84 -5.55 12.63
C TYR A 108 4.23 -6.17 12.69
N ARG A 109 4.76 -6.39 13.90
CA ARG A 109 6.01 -7.10 14.09
C ARG A 109 5.95 -8.52 13.52
N ASN A 110 4.87 -9.26 13.80
CA ASN A 110 4.67 -10.61 13.30
C ASN A 110 4.58 -10.64 11.77
N TYR A 111 3.87 -9.69 11.16
CA TYR A 111 3.83 -9.56 9.71
C TYR A 111 5.24 -9.36 9.14
N ASN A 112 5.95 -8.34 9.62
CA ASN A 112 7.28 -7.98 9.12
C ASN A 112 8.27 -9.13 9.30
N LEU A 113 8.23 -9.79 10.46
CA LEU A 113 9.04 -10.96 10.75
C LEU A 113 8.69 -12.13 9.81
N GLY A 114 7.40 -12.43 9.64
CA GLY A 114 6.92 -13.46 8.73
C GLY A 114 7.45 -13.26 7.31
N ILE A 115 7.29 -12.04 6.77
CA ILE A 115 7.82 -11.66 5.45
C ILE A 115 9.34 -11.82 5.38
N SER A 116 10.07 -11.33 6.39
CA SER A 116 11.53 -11.43 6.40
C SER A 116 12.01 -12.88 6.34
N LEU A 117 11.27 -13.81 6.94
CA LEU A 117 11.60 -15.23 6.97
C LEU A 117 11.26 -15.97 5.68
N LEU A 118 10.23 -15.53 4.92
CA LEU A 118 9.87 -16.15 3.63
C LEU A 118 11.02 -16.14 2.62
N ASN A 119 11.88 -15.12 2.65
CA ASN A 119 13.01 -14.96 1.73
C ASN A 119 14.34 -15.54 2.27
N THR A 120 14.29 -16.33 3.35
CA THR A 120 15.47 -16.91 4.00
C THR A 120 15.51 -18.42 3.80
N ALA A 121 16.55 -19.07 4.33
CA ALA A 121 16.65 -20.54 4.36
C ALA A 121 15.59 -21.24 5.24
N SER A 122 14.77 -20.48 5.98
CA SER A 122 13.72 -21.00 6.88
C SER A 122 12.32 -20.46 6.56
N PRO A 123 11.79 -20.66 5.34
CA PRO A 123 10.49 -20.10 4.94
C PRO A 123 9.32 -20.65 5.76
N ASN A 124 9.42 -21.87 6.27
CA ASN A 124 8.38 -22.50 7.09
C ASN A 124 8.05 -21.74 8.37
N ASP A 125 9.06 -21.10 8.99
CA ASP A 125 8.84 -20.28 10.19
C ASP A 125 8.05 -19.02 9.83
N GLY A 126 8.34 -18.41 8.67
CA GLY A 126 7.60 -17.27 8.15
C GLY A 126 6.15 -17.63 7.82
N ILE A 127 5.94 -18.77 7.12
CA ILE A 127 4.61 -19.30 6.80
C ILE A 127 3.79 -19.49 8.08
N LYS A 128 4.39 -20.10 9.11
CA LYS A 128 3.71 -20.34 10.39
C LYS A 128 3.22 -19.03 11.02
N ILE A 129 4.08 -18.02 11.10
CA ILE A 129 3.73 -16.72 11.71
C ILE A 129 2.58 -16.06 10.93
N LEU A 130 2.66 -16.03 9.60
CA LEU A 130 1.62 -15.42 8.76
C LEU A 130 0.32 -16.24 8.79
N SER A 131 0.39 -17.57 8.92
CA SER A 131 -0.79 -18.44 9.02
C SER A 131 -1.50 -18.25 10.36
N ASP A 132 -0.75 -18.10 11.46
CA ASP A 132 -1.32 -17.77 12.77
C ASP A 132 -2.07 -16.41 12.71
N MET A 133 -1.50 -15.43 12.00
CA MET A 133 -2.20 -14.16 11.74
C MET A 133 -3.45 -14.32 10.88
N SER A 134 -3.42 -15.18 9.85
CA SER A 134 -4.55 -15.40 8.96
C SER A 134 -5.79 -15.98 9.67
N THR A 135 -5.56 -16.78 10.70
CA THR A 135 -6.62 -17.48 11.43
C THR A 135 -7.08 -16.73 12.68
N SER A 136 -6.30 -15.76 13.14
CA SER A 136 -6.63 -14.91 14.29
C SER A 136 -7.91 -14.09 14.09
N GLU A 137 -8.66 -13.89 15.18
CA GLU A 137 -9.83 -13.01 15.23
C GLU A 137 -9.40 -11.58 15.56
N PHE A 138 -9.70 -10.66 14.65
CA PHE A 138 -9.44 -9.23 14.83
C PHE A 138 -10.74 -8.45 14.71
N VAL A 139 -10.83 -7.34 15.44
CA VAL A 139 -12.01 -6.46 15.45
C VAL A 139 -11.68 -5.12 14.82
N LYS A 140 -10.46 -4.61 14.99
CA LYS A 140 -10.07 -3.30 14.48
C LYS A 140 -9.81 -3.34 12.98
N HIS A 141 -10.12 -2.23 12.31
CA HIS A 141 -9.98 -2.11 10.86
C HIS A 141 -8.55 -2.42 10.38
N ASP A 142 -7.54 -1.81 11.00
CA ASP A 142 -6.14 -1.96 10.60
C ASP A 142 -5.60 -3.39 10.82
N GLU A 143 -6.01 -4.04 11.90
CA GLU A 143 -5.66 -5.43 12.19
C GLU A 143 -6.28 -6.38 11.15
N LEU A 144 -7.53 -6.11 10.76
CA LEU A 144 -8.19 -6.86 9.69
C LEU A 144 -7.58 -6.60 8.31
N LEU A 145 -7.10 -5.38 8.03
CA LEU A 145 -6.33 -5.10 6.80
C LEU A 145 -5.03 -5.90 6.78
N LEU A 146 -4.34 -5.99 7.92
CA LEU A 146 -3.09 -6.74 8.03
C LEU A 146 -3.31 -8.26 7.92
N LYS A 147 -4.44 -8.77 8.42
CA LYS A 147 -4.90 -10.14 8.17
C LYS A 147 -5.16 -10.41 6.69
N ASP A 148 -5.89 -9.53 6.01
CA ASP A 148 -6.12 -9.66 4.56
C ASP A 148 -4.80 -9.61 3.79
N LYS A 149 -3.86 -8.76 4.20
CA LYS A 149 -2.53 -8.67 3.61
C LYS A 149 -1.75 -9.97 3.80
N ALA A 150 -1.74 -10.55 5.00
CA ALA A 150 -1.11 -11.84 5.27
C ALA A 150 -1.72 -12.97 4.43
N ASN A 151 -3.05 -13.00 4.29
CA ASN A 151 -3.76 -13.92 3.40
C ASN A 151 -3.33 -13.75 1.93
N LEU A 152 -3.27 -12.51 1.45
CA LEU A 152 -2.82 -12.22 0.09
C LEU A 152 -1.37 -12.71 -0.13
N THR A 153 -0.47 -12.40 0.80
CA THR A 153 0.94 -12.79 0.74
C THR A 153 1.10 -14.31 0.73
N LEU A 154 0.44 -15.02 1.64
CA LEU A 154 0.46 -16.48 1.65
C LEU A 154 -0.12 -17.06 0.37
N GLY A 155 -1.22 -16.48 -0.13
CA GLY A 155 -1.84 -16.87 -1.40
C GLY A 155 -0.83 -16.86 -2.56
N TYR A 156 -0.13 -15.75 -2.75
CA TYR A 156 0.88 -15.63 -3.81
C TYR A 156 2.13 -16.46 -3.54
N TYR A 157 2.58 -16.55 -2.29
CA TYR A 157 3.70 -17.42 -1.92
C TYR A 157 3.44 -18.88 -2.33
N PHE A 158 2.27 -19.42 -2.00
CA PHE A 158 1.92 -20.80 -2.37
C PHE A 158 1.66 -20.96 -3.88
N LEU A 159 1.10 -19.93 -4.53
CA LEU A 159 0.93 -19.92 -5.99
C LEU A 159 2.29 -20.00 -6.72
N GLU A 160 3.30 -19.29 -6.24
CA GLU A 160 4.66 -19.33 -6.79
C GLU A 160 5.32 -20.71 -6.62
N HIS A 161 5.02 -21.39 -5.51
CA HIS A 161 5.58 -22.69 -5.15
C HIS A 161 4.71 -23.88 -5.61
N ASP A 162 3.81 -23.65 -6.58
CA ASP A 162 2.92 -24.65 -7.20
C ASP A 162 1.93 -25.35 -6.23
N ASP A 163 1.73 -24.82 -5.01
CA ASP A 163 0.68 -25.28 -4.07
C ASP A 163 -0.60 -24.46 -4.26
N ASN A 164 -1.26 -24.71 -5.39
CA ASN A 164 -2.43 -23.96 -5.81
C ASN A 164 -3.65 -24.22 -4.92
N THR A 165 -3.69 -25.36 -4.23
CA THR A 165 -4.77 -25.65 -3.27
C THR A 165 -4.65 -24.74 -2.04
N SER A 166 -3.46 -24.63 -1.44
CA SER A 166 -3.22 -23.69 -0.33
C SER A 166 -3.43 -22.25 -0.78
N ALA A 167 -2.91 -21.88 -1.96
CA ALA A 167 -3.09 -20.55 -2.52
C ALA A 167 -4.57 -20.14 -2.61
N ALA A 168 -5.41 -21.01 -3.19
CA ALA A 168 -6.85 -20.76 -3.32
C ALA A 168 -7.54 -20.55 -1.97
N ASN A 169 -7.13 -21.29 -0.92
CA ASN A 169 -7.72 -21.16 0.41
C ASN A 169 -7.38 -19.80 1.05
N TYR A 170 -6.14 -19.34 0.92
CA TYR A 170 -5.74 -18.04 1.44
C TYR A 170 -6.39 -16.88 0.66
N PHE A 171 -6.45 -16.94 -0.68
CA PHE A 171 -7.13 -15.91 -1.46
C PHE A 171 -8.63 -15.79 -1.13
N ARG A 172 -9.33 -16.91 -0.91
CA ARG A 172 -10.74 -16.90 -0.46
C ARG A 172 -10.93 -16.26 0.92
N SER A 173 -9.88 -16.23 1.74
CA SER A 173 -9.92 -15.68 3.08
C SER A 173 -9.72 -14.16 3.11
N VAL A 174 -9.36 -13.54 1.98
CA VAL A 174 -9.30 -12.09 1.82
C VAL A 174 -10.73 -11.53 1.76
N ARG A 175 -11.04 -10.54 2.61
CA ARG A 175 -12.38 -9.95 2.66
C ARG A 175 -12.75 -9.24 1.34
N ARG A 176 -14.00 -9.40 0.91
CA ARG A 176 -14.54 -8.83 -0.35
C ARG A 176 -14.35 -7.31 -0.51
N LEU A 177 -14.46 -6.56 0.58
CA LEU A 177 -14.34 -5.08 0.59
C LEU A 177 -12.94 -4.60 1.01
N SER A 178 -11.95 -5.50 1.01
CA SER A 178 -10.56 -5.15 1.28
C SER A 178 -9.90 -4.51 0.05
N PRO A 179 -8.95 -3.57 0.22
CA PRO A 179 -8.10 -3.10 -0.87
C PRO A 179 -7.35 -4.23 -1.59
N TYR A 180 -7.13 -5.36 -0.91
CA TYR A 180 -6.44 -6.53 -1.44
C TYR A 180 -7.35 -7.48 -2.24
N ALA A 181 -8.67 -7.25 -2.24
CA ALA A 181 -9.64 -8.19 -2.81
C ALA A 181 -9.47 -8.39 -4.32
N ASN A 182 -9.19 -7.32 -5.06
CA ASN A 182 -9.03 -7.38 -6.51
C ASN A 182 -7.87 -8.29 -6.92
N LYS A 183 -6.72 -8.11 -6.28
CA LYS A 183 -5.54 -8.96 -6.45
C LYS A 183 -5.82 -10.42 -6.04
N ALA A 184 -6.46 -10.61 -4.89
CA ALA A 184 -6.82 -11.95 -4.41
C ALA A 184 -7.73 -12.69 -5.40
N LEU A 185 -8.67 -11.99 -6.06
CA LEU A 185 -9.52 -12.60 -7.10
C LEU A 185 -8.74 -13.01 -8.34
N VAL A 186 -7.72 -12.23 -8.75
CA VAL A 186 -6.83 -12.63 -9.85
C VAL A 186 -6.09 -13.91 -9.47
N GLY A 187 -5.40 -13.91 -8.33
CA GLY A 187 -4.65 -15.06 -7.84
C GLY A 187 -5.53 -16.30 -7.61
N LEU A 188 -6.75 -16.11 -7.10
CA LEU A 188 -7.73 -17.19 -6.92
C LEU A 188 -8.10 -17.82 -8.25
N GLY A 189 -8.33 -17.03 -9.30
CA GLY A 189 -8.61 -17.57 -10.63
C GLY A 189 -7.46 -18.44 -11.15
N TRP A 190 -6.21 -17.99 -10.99
CA TRP A 190 -5.03 -18.77 -11.38
C TRP A 190 -4.89 -20.07 -10.59
N ALA A 191 -5.06 -20.00 -9.27
CA ALA A 191 -5.01 -21.17 -8.40
C ALA A 191 -6.11 -22.21 -8.75
N LEU A 192 -7.29 -21.76 -9.17
CA LEU A 192 -8.39 -22.62 -9.58
C LEU A 192 -8.24 -23.20 -10.99
N LEU A 193 -7.51 -22.51 -11.87
CA LEU A 193 -7.30 -22.96 -13.24
C LEU A 193 -6.34 -24.17 -13.32
N SER A 194 -5.45 -24.30 -12.33
CA SER A 194 -4.45 -25.38 -12.24
C SER A 194 -4.37 -25.93 -10.80
N PRO A 195 -5.43 -26.54 -10.24
CA PRO A 195 -5.47 -26.88 -8.81
C PRO A 195 -4.49 -27.97 -8.36
N ARG A 196 -3.89 -28.71 -9.31
CA ARG A 196 -2.90 -29.77 -9.04
C ARG A 196 -1.49 -29.24 -9.33
N ALA A 197 -0.52 -29.58 -8.47
CA ALA A 197 0.89 -29.26 -8.68
C ALA A 197 1.34 -29.81 -10.04
N THR A 198 1.70 -28.92 -10.97
CA THR A 198 2.34 -29.33 -12.22
C THR A 198 3.66 -29.97 -11.84
N SER A 199 3.84 -31.27 -12.10
CA SER A 199 5.07 -31.95 -11.67
C SER A 199 6.29 -31.21 -12.25
N LEU A 200 7.31 -30.96 -11.43
CA LEU A 200 8.55 -30.25 -11.79
C LEU A 200 9.25 -30.79 -13.07
N LYS A 201 8.90 -32.01 -13.52
CA LYS A 201 9.35 -32.57 -14.80
C LYS A 201 8.79 -31.85 -16.04
N GLU A 202 7.72 -31.09 -15.92
CA GLU A 202 7.09 -30.38 -17.04
C GLU A 202 7.51 -28.89 -17.15
N ARG A 203 8.11 -28.34 -16.09
CA ARG A 203 8.68 -26.98 -16.03
C ARG A 203 10.19 -27.11 -16.34
N GLY A 204 10.53 -26.99 -17.61
CA GLY A 204 11.93 -26.97 -18.05
C GLY A 204 12.74 -25.92 -17.29
N GLU A 205 13.97 -26.28 -16.96
CA GLU A 205 14.97 -25.51 -16.19
C GLU A 205 14.96 -24.01 -16.51
N SER A 206 14.31 -23.22 -15.67
CA SER A 206 14.46 -21.76 -15.63
C SER A 206 14.06 -21.22 -14.24
N SER A 207 14.58 -21.84 -13.17
CA SER A 207 14.27 -21.49 -11.78
C SER A 207 15.28 -20.55 -11.12
N ASP A 208 16.10 -19.82 -11.89
CA ASP A 208 17.17 -18.97 -11.32
C ASP A 208 16.78 -17.49 -11.16
N SER A 209 15.59 -17.08 -11.63
CA SER A 209 15.14 -15.68 -11.56
C SER A 209 14.07 -15.38 -10.49
N SER A 210 13.47 -16.39 -9.85
CA SER A 210 12.34 -16.22 -8.93
C SER A 210 12.75 -15.67 -7.54
N ALA A 211 13.83 -16.19 -6.96
CA ALA A 211 14.22 -15.85 -5.59
C ALA A 211 14.75 -14.42 -5.39
N ALA A 212 15.38 -13.83 -6.42
CA ALA A 212 15.93 -12.47 -6.36
C ALA A 212 14.87 -11.37 -6.50
N LEU A 213 13.70 -11.74 -7.03
CA LEU A 213 12.59 -10.83 -7.29
C LEU A 213 11.76 -10.64 -6.02
N ALA A 214 11.39 -11.70 -5.29
CA ALA A 214 10.46 -11.69 -4.14
C ALA A 214 10.66 -10.56 -3.09
N GLY A 215 11.90 -10.09 -2.88
CA GLY A 215 12.23 -9.03 -1.90
C GLY A 215 11.61 -7.66 -2.16
N ASP A 216 11.48 -7.24 -3.43
CA ASP A 216 10.88 -5.94 -3.81
C ASP A 216 9.33 -6.02 -3.98
N TYR A 217 8.78 -7.23 -4.09
CA TYR A 217 7.35 -7.47 -4.36
C TYR A 217 6.48 -7.58 -3.09
N LEU A 218 6.99 -8.16 -2.00
CA LEU A 218 6.18 -8.45 -0.78
C LEU A 218 5.62 -7.21 -0.04
N TRP A 219 6.06 -6.02 -0.42
CA TRP A 219 5.60 -4.74 0.14
C TRP A 219 5.03 -3.77 -0.88
N SER A 220 5.23 -4.02 -2.17
CA SER A 220 4.65 -3.20 -3.22
C SER A 220 3.36 -3.85 -3.68
N GLY A 221 2.26 -3.12 -3.66
CA GLY A 221 1.06 -3.49 -4.42
C GLY A 221 1.33 -3.46 -5.93
N SER A 222 2.52 -3.84 -6.41
CA SER A 222 3.01 -3.63 -7.75
C SER A 222 2.14 -4.36 -8.77
N ASP A 223 2.01 -3.70 -9.91
CA ASP A 223 1.24 -4.16 -11.07
C ASP A 223 1.88 -5.42 -11.69
N ASP A 224 3.16 -5.66 -11.38
CA ASP A 224 3.96 -6.79 -11.86
C ASP A 224 3.55 -8.16 -11.27
N GLU A 225 3.00 -8.25 -10.05
CA GLU A 225 2.49 -9.51 -9.47
C GLU A 225 1.34 -10.10 -10.31
N VAL A 226 0.48 -9.20 -10.78
CA VAL A 226 -0.68 -9.53 -11.59
C VAL A 226 -0.20 -10.01 -12.96
N ALA A 227 0.67 -9.24 -13.62
CA ALA A 227 1.24 -9.56 -14.94
C ALA A 227 2.12 -10.83 -14.96
N TRP A 228 2.80 -11.15 -13.86
CA TRP A 228 3.60 -12.38 -13.74
C TRP A 228 2.75 -13.64 -13.89
N SER A 229 1.55 -13.66 -13.33
CA SER A 229 0.68 -14.84 -13.32
C SER A 229 0.28 -15.31 -14.73
N ARG A 230 0.32 -14.42 -15.75
CA ARG A 230 0.10 -14.78 -17.16
C ARG A 230 1.28 -15.43 -17.85
N ARG A 231 2.51 -15.22 -17.37
CA ARG A 231 3.72 -15.75 -18.01
C ARG A 231 3.79 -17.28 -17.95
N ASP A 232 3.05 -17.88 -17.03
CA ASP A 232 2.95 -19.33 -16.85
C ASP A 232 1.55 -19.89 -17.23
N ALA A 233 0.88 -19.26 -18.21
CA ALA A 233 -0.47 -19.66 -18.60
C ALA A 233 -0.55 -21.18 -18.94
N PRO A 234 -1.56 -21.91 -18.42
CA PRO A 234 -1.56 -23.38 -18.44
C PRO A 234 -1.81 -23.99 -19.82
N PHE A 235 -2.23 -23.19 -20.80
CA PHE A 235 -2.42 -23.65 -22.18
C PHE A 235 -1.17 -23.37 -23.01
N ARG A 236 -0.21 -24.32 -22.97
CA ARG A 236 1.05 -24.26 -23.74
C ARG A 236 0.88 -24.14 -25.26
N ARG A 237 -0.26 -24.55 -25.82
CA ARG A 237 -0.56 -24.48 -27.25
C ARG A 237 -1.79 -23.61 -27.50
N ALA A 238 -1.70 -22.72 -28.49
CA ALA A 238 -2.80 -21.81 -28.87
C ALA A 238 -4.08 -22.51 -29.37
N TRP A 239 -4.02 -23.83 -29.63
CA TRP A 239 -5.15 -24.66 -30.05
C TRP A 239 -5.63 -25.65 -28.99
N ALA A 240 -5.02 -25.64 -27.79
CA ALA A 240 -5.49 -26.51 -26.72
C ALA A 240 -6.92 -26.12 -26.33
N VAL A 241 -7.83 -27.10 -26.31
CA VAL A 241 -9.20 -26.90 -25.83
C VAL A 241 -9.34 -27.66 -24.51
N ALA A 242 -9.83 -26.97 -23.48
CA ALA A 242 -10.12 -27.57 -22.18
C ALA A 242 -11.28 -28.57 -22.34
N LYS A 243 -11.08 -29.80 -21.86
CA LYS A 243 -12.10 -30.86 -21.85
C LYS A 243 -12.02 -31.63 -20.53
N GLY A 244 -13.17 -32.13 -20.07
CA GLY A 244 -13.25 -32.95 -18.85
C GLY A 244 -12.88 -32.13 -17.60
N GLU A 245 -11.98 -32.64 -16.76
CA GLU A 245 -11.54 -31.94 -15.54
C GLU A 245 -10.98 -30.54 -15.82
N LYS A 246 -10.21 -30.37 -16.90
CA LYS A 246 -9.65 -29.04 -17.26
C LYS A 246 -10.73 -28.02 -17.61
N GLU A 247 -11.85 -28.46 -18.15
CA GLU A 247 -12.98 -27.58 -18.42
C GLU A 247 -13.65 -27.15 -17.11
N GLN A 248 -13.75 -28.06 -16.12
CA GLN A 248 -14.26 -27.73 -14.79
C GLN A 248 -13.34 -26.73 -14.07
N ASP A 249 -12.02 -26.93 -14.14
CA ASP A 249 -11.03 -26.01 -13.57
C ASP A 249 -11.11 -24.62 -14.24
N LEU A 250 -11.26 -24.58 -15.58
CA LEU A 250 -11.48 -23.35 -16.33
C LEU A 250 -12.76 -22.62 -15.88
N LEU A 251 -13.87 -23.35 -15.76
CA LEU A 251 -15.14 -22.79 -15.30
C LEU A 251 -15.04 -22.26 -13.87
N ALA A 252 -14.34 -22.95 -12.98
CA ALA A 252 -14.10 -22.50 -11.61
C ALA A 252 -13.27 -21.22 -11.57
N ALA A 253 -12.22 -21.15 -12.39
CA ALA A 253 -11.35 -19.98 -12.52
C ALA A 253 -12.07 -18.75 -13.09
N LEU A 254 -13.03 -18.95 -14.00
CA LEU A 254 -13.83 -17.85 -14.56
C LEU A 254 -14.68 -17.12 -13.52
N VAL A 255 -15.13 -17.78 -12.45
CA VAL A 255 -16.02 -17.17 -11.45
C VAL A 255 -15.41 -15.90 -10.81
N PRO A 256 -14.23 -15.95 -10.16
CA PRO A 256 -13.64 -14.75 -9.56
C PRO A 256 -13.26 -13.68 -10.60
N TRP A 257 -12.89 -14.08 -11.82
CA TRP A 257 -12.56 -13.14 -12.89
C TRP A 257 -13.80 -12.43 -13.46
N MET A 258 -14.92 -13.12 -13.62
CA MET A 258 -16.18 -12.52 -14.06
C MET A 258 -16.74 -11.51 -13.03
N GLU A 259 -16.49 -11.73 -11.75
CA GLU A 259 -16.76 -10.73 -10.72
C GLU A 259 -15.84 -9.49 -10.92
N LEU A 260 -14.56 -9.73 -11.14
CA LEU A 260 -13.55 -8.67 -11.23
C LEU A 260 -13.71 -7.78 -12.49
N ILE A 261 -14.04 -8.36 -13.64
CA ILE A 261 -14.11 -7.62 -14.91
C ILE A 261 -15.11 -6.46 -14.85
N SER A 262 -16.12 -6.51 -13.97
CA SER A 262 -17.11 -5.45 -13.81
C SER A 262 -16.61 -4.21 -13.04
N ARG A 263 -15.44 -4.29 -12.37
CA ARG A 263 -14.89 -3.25 -11.51
C ARG A 263 -14.15 -2.14 -12.30
N ASP A 264 -13.53 -1.22 -11.58
CA ASP A 264 -12.86 -0.03 -12.13
C ASP A 264 -11.75 -0.42 -13.14
N PRO A 265 -11.83 0.02 -14.41
CA PRO A 265 -10.80 -0.21 -15.41
C PRO A 265 -9.41 0.35 -15.08
N LEU A 266 -9.30 1.29 -14.12
CA LEU A 266 -8.02 1.85 -13.69
C LEU A 266 -7.24 0.90 -12.76
N ASP A 267 -7.91 -0.12 -12.21
CA ASP A 267 -7.28 -1.13 -11.38
C ASP A 267 -6.51 -2.15 -12.25
N PRO A 268 -5.20 -2.37 -12.00
CA PRO A 268 -4.38 -3.33 -12.75
C PRO A 268 -4.93 -4.76 -12.77
N ALA A 269 -5.51 -5.22 -11.66
CA ALA A 269 -6.10 -6.55 -11.57
C ALA A 269 -7.29 -6.69 -12.51
N VAL A 270 -8.07 -5.63 -12.68
CA VAL A 270 -9.20 -5.59 -13.63
C VAL A 270 -8.67 -5.60 -15.06
N GLN A 271 -7.66 -4.78 -15.37
CA GLN A 271 -7.02 -4.74 -16.71
C GLN A 271 -6.49 -6.12 -17.12
N GLU A 272 -5.91 -6.86 -16.16
CA GLU A 272 -5.46 -8.22 -16.36
C GLU A 272 -6.57 -9.18 -16.75
N VAL A 273 -7.66 -9.15 -16.01
CA VAL A 273 -8.80 -10.00 -16.29
C VAL A 273 -9.45 -9.67 -17.64
N MET A 274 -9.38 -8.42 -18.09
CA MET A 274 -9.80 -8.05 -19.44
C MET A 274 -8.98 -8.75 -20.55
N LEU A 275 -7.78 -9.25 -20.25
CA LEU A 275 -6.96 -10.04 -21.17
C LEU A 275 -7.11 -11.55 -20.91
N ILE A 276 -7.21 -11.97 -19.65
CA ILE A 276 -7.31 -13.39 -19.26
C ILE A 276 -8.63 -13.99 -19.75
N ILE A 277 -9.76 -13.33 -19.51
CA ILE A 277 -11.08 -13.89 -19.86
C ILE A 277 -11.17 -14.20 -21.37
N PRO A 278 -10.93 -13.24 -22.29
CA PRO A 278 -11.02 -13.55 -23.71
C PRO A 278 -9.97 -14.58 -24.15
N TYR A 279 -8.80 -14.61 -23.52
CA TYR A 279 -7.81 -15.65 -23.75
C TYR A 279 -8.35 -17.04 -23.39
N LEU A 280 -8.98 -17.20 -22.22
CA LEU A 280 -9.57 -18.48 -21.81
C LEU A 280 -10.74 -18.92 -22.66
N MET A 281 -11.52 -17.97 -23.17
CA MET A 281 -12.59 -18.26 -24.12
C MET A 281 -12.04 -18.92 -25.40
N LEU A 282 -10.80 -18.64 -25.82
CA LEU A 282 -10.18 -19.37 -26.95
C LEU A 282 -9.87 -20.83 -26.63
N HIS A 283 -9.79 -21.16 -25.35
CA HIS A 283 -9.51 -22.50 -24.84
C HIS A 283 -10.78 -23.22 -24.38
N TRP A 284 -11.95 -22.60 -24.53
CA TRP A 284 -13.25 -23.19 -24.25
C TRP A 284 -14.01 -23.44 -25.56
N ASP A 285 -14.38 -24.69 -25.79
CA ASP A 285 -14.99 -25.15 -27.04
C ASP A 285 -16.19 -24.29 -27.47
N GLY A 286 -16.14 -23.76 -28.70
CA GLY A 286 -17.21 -22.96 -29.30
C GLY A 286 -17.39 -21.54 -28.74
N GLN A 287 -16.42 -21.01 -27.99
CA GLN A 287 -16.50 -19.67 -27.39
C GLN A 287 -15.70 -18.59 -28.15
N GLU A 288 -15.25 -18.85 -29.38
CA GLU A 288 -14.43 -17.91 -30.16
C GLU A 288 -15.13 -16.57 -30.39
N ALA A 289 -16.43 -16.59 -30.71
CA ALA A 289 -17.22 -15.38 -30.87
C ALA A 289 -17.31 -14.57 -29.55
N ARG A 290 -17.40 -15.26 -28.40
CA ARG A 290 -17.37 -14.59 -27.08
C ARG A 290 -15.98 -14.02 -26.78
N SER A 291 -14.92 -14.75 -27.09
CA SER A 291 -13.54 -14.25 -26.98
C SER A 291 -13.37 -12.93 -27.72
N GLN A 292 -13.84 -12.86 -28.97
CA GLN A 292 -13.80 -11.62 -29.77
C GLN A 292 -14.56 -10.47 -29.11
N GLN A 293 -15.78 -10.73 -28.62
CA GLN A 293 -16.58 -9.72 -27.93
C GLN A 293 -15.87 -9.18 -26.69
N TYR A 294 -15.27 -10.06 -25.89
CA TYR A 294 -14.50 -9.66 -24.71
C TYR A 294 -13.23 -8.88 -25.08
N TYR A 295 -12.49 -9.27 -26.11
CA TYR A 295 -11.33 -8.50 -26.58
C TYR A 295 -11.73 -7.11 -27.10
N VAL A 296 -12.81 -7.00 -27.87
CA VAL A 296 -13.32 -5.71 -28.35
C VAL A 296 -13.70 -4.81 -27.18
N SER A 297 -14.39 -5.36 -26.17
CA SER A 297 -14.74 -4.65 -24.93
C SER A 297 -13.49 -4.24 -24.14
N ALA A 298 -12.50 -5.13 -24.03
CA ALA A 298 -11.23 -4.87 -23.36
C ALA A 298 -10.48 -3.70 -24.01
N VAL A 299 -10.32 -3.72 -25.34
CA VAL A 299 -9.68 -2.62 -26.10
C VAL A 299 -10.39 -1.29 -25.85
N ALA A 300 -11.73 -1.27 -25.91
CA ALA A 300 -12.51 -0.05 -25.68
C ALA A 300 -12.31 0.49 -24.25
N ARG A 301 -12.37 -0.38 -23.24
CA ARG A 301 -12.21 0.01 -21.83
C ARG A 301 -10.79 0.43 -21.48
N LEU A 302 -9.78 -0.26 -21.98
CA LEU A 302 -8.36 0.08 -21.76
C LEU A 302 -8.01 1.41 -22.44
N LYS A 303 -8.57 1.68 -23.64
CA LYS A 303 -8.44 3.00 -24.28
C LYS A 303 -9.08 4.11 -23.46
N GLN A 304 -10.26 3.87 -22.90
CA GLN A 304 -10.91 4.84 -22.01
C GLN A 304 -10.09 5.06 -20.73
N ALA A 305 -9.64 3.99 -20.08
CA ALA A 305 -8.77 4.05 -18.90
C ALA A 305 -7.50 4.90 -19.18
N ARG A 306 -6.88 4.74 -20.35
CA ARG A 306 -5.72 5.54 -20.76
C ARG A 306 -6.05 7.04 -20.93
N LEU A 307 -7.24 7.37 -21.44
CA LEU A 307 -7.72 8.75 -21.52
C LEU A 307 -7.97 9.34 -20.12
N ASP A 308 -8.58 8.55 -19.23
CA ASP A 308 -8.84 8.95 -17.84
C ASP A 308 -7.52 9.21 -17.09
N LEU A 309 -6.51 8.33 -17.26
CA LEU A 309 -5.16 8.54 -16.71
C LEU A 309 -4.48 9.79 -17.29
N THR A 310 -4.72 10.12 -18.55
CA THR A 310 -4.20 11.34 -19.17
C THR A 310 -4.87 12.59 -18.58
N ALA A 311 -6.17 12.53 -18.31
CA ALA A 311 -6.89 13.61 -17.63
C ALA A 311 -6.39 13.80 -16.19
N ILE A 312 -6.15 12.71 -15.46
CA ILE A 312 -5.55 12.73 -14.11
C ILE A 312 -4.15 13.33 -14.15
N GLU A 313 -3.30 12.93 -15.11
CA GLU A 313 -1.96 13.51 -15.27
C GLU A 313 -2.04 15.03 -15.46
N GLN A 314 -2.96 15.50 -16.31
CA GLN A 314 -3.14 16.93 -16.55
C GLN A 314 -3.67 17.68 -15.32
N ASP A 315 -4.59 17.07 -14.57
CA ASP A 315 -5.09 17.63 -13.30
C ASP A 315 -3.95 17.79 -12.28
N ILE A 316 -3.12 16.76 -12.09
CA ILE A 316 -1.94 16.80 -11.21
C ILE A 316 -0.98 17.91 -11.66
N ARG A 317 -0.66 18.00 -12.95
CA ARG A 317 0.20 19.07 -13.51
C ARG A 317 -0.36 20.48 -13.28
N SER A 318 -1.68 20.61 -13.15
CA SER A 318 -2.34 21.89 -12.89
C SER A 318 -2.50 22.23 -11.39
N GLY A 319 -1.99 21.37 -10.50
CA GLY A 319 -2.09 21.54 -9.04
C GLY A 319 -3.36 20.95 -8.42
N GLY A 320 -4.13 20.15 -9.18
CA GLY A 320 -5.39 19.54 -8.72
C GLY A 320 -5.22 18.59 -7.53
N LEU A 321 -4.09 17.86 -7.48
CA LEU A 321 -3.75 16.98 -6.35
C LEU A 321 -3.61 17.76 -5.03
N LEU A 322 -2.79 18.81 -5.03
CA LEU A 322 -2.56 19.64 -3.83
C LEU A 322 -3.85 20.32 -3.39
N LYS A 323 -4.66 20.79 -4.35
CA LYS A 323 -5.99 21.34 -4.06
C LYS A 323 -6.88 20.30 -3.38
N SER A 324 -6.94 19.08 -3.89
CA SER A 324 -7.75 18.00 -3.30
C SER A 324 -7.28 17.62 -1.89
N ILE A 325 -5.97 17.58 -1.65
CA ILE A 325 -5.39 17.36 -0.30
C ILE A 325 -5.80 18.49 0.66
N HIS A 326 -5.69 19.75 0.22
CA HIS A 326 -6.09 20.91 1.03
C HIS A 326 -7.58 20.94 1.33
N ASP A 327 -8.42 20.67 0.32
CA ASP A 327 -9.88 20.66 0.48
C ASP A 327 -10.29 19.57 1.50
N ALA A 328 -9.63 18.41 1.48
CA ALA A 328 -9.86 17.34 2.45
C ALA A 328 -9.35 17.67 3.87
N ASP A 329 -8.22 18.39 3.99
CA ASP A 329 -7.70 18.86 5.29
C ASP A 329 -8.57 19.97 5.92
N ALA A 330 -9.45 20.62 5.15
CA ALA A 330 -10.29 21.72 5.61
C ALA A 330 -11.60 21.27 6.29
N VAL A 331 -12.01 20.00 6.15
CA VAL A 331 -13.36 19.54 6.53
C VAL A 331 -13.56 19.28 8.04
N ASP A 332 -12.60 18.72 8.81
CA ASP A 332 -12.58 18.79 10.30
C ASP A 332 -11.35 18.11 10.97
N ASP A 333 -11.16 18.38 12.27
CA ASP A 333 -10.06 18.05 13.21
C ASP A 333 -9.95 16.54 13.62
N SER A 334 -10.50 15.60 12.84
CA SER A 334 -10.58 14.18 13.23
C SER A 334 -9.98 13.20 12.22
N GLY A 335 -8.76 12.73 12.53
CA GLY A 335 -8.23 11.41 12.15
C GLY A 335 -7.91 11.15 10.67
N TRP A 336 -6.94 10.27 10.42
CA TRP A 336 -6.60 9.80 9.07
C TRP A 336 -7.77 9.05 8.39
N ASP A 337 -8.66 8.42 9.16
CA ASP A 337 -9.72 7.53 8.66
C ASP A 337 -10.89 8.27 8.00
N ALA A 338 -11.34 9.39 8.58
CA ALA A 338 -12.40 10.21 7.98
C ALA A 338 -11.91 10.91 6.70
N TRP A 339 -10.66 11.38 6.72
CA TRP A 339 -9.99 12.01 5.59
C TRP A 339 -9.88 11.09 4.37
N LEU A 340 -9.46 9.83 4.57
CA LEU A 340 -9.33 8.85 3.48
C LEU A 340 -10.71 8.43 2.91
N SER A 341 -11.73 8.35 3.77
CA SER A 341 -13.11 8.03 3.36
C SER A 341 -13.73 9.11 2.47
N ASP A 342 -13.55 10.40 2.79
CA ASP A 342 -14.07 11.51 1.99
C ASP A 342 -13.32 11.67 0.65
N LEU A 343 -12.00 11.44 0.64
CA LEU A 343 -11.17 11.51 -0.57
C LEU A 343 -11.49 10.42 -1.60
N THR A 344 -11.90 9.24 -1.15
CA THR A 344 -12.26 8.12 -2.05
C THR A 344 -13.68 8.25 -2.61
N ALA A 345 -14.55 9.06 -2.00
CA ALA A 345 -15.94 9.25 -2.41
C ALA A 345 -16.12 10.26 -3.57
N ASN A 346 -15.25 11.27 -3.69
CA ASN A 346 -15.37 12.32 -4.72
C ASN A 346 -14.45 12.07 -5.93
N ARG A 347 -15.05 11.83 -7.11
CA ARG A 347 -14.40 11.42 -8.37
C ARG A 347 -13.32 12.35 -8.98
N LEU A 348 -13.00 13.47 -8.34
CA LEU A 348 -11.86 14.31 -8.73
C LEU A 348 -10.69 14.27 -7.72
N GLY A 349 -10.90 13.71 -6.52
CA GLY A 349 -9.87 13.23 -5.59
C GLY A 349 -9.69 11.70 -5.58
N GLY A 350 -10.55 10.98 -6.32
CA GLY A 350 -10.63 9.51 -6.33
C GLY A 350 -9.41 8.78 -6.89
N TYR A 351 -8.48 9.47 -7.57
CA TYR A 351 -7.22 8.86 -8.03
C TYR A 351 -6.16 8.77 -6.93
N LEU A 352 -6.40 9.32 -5.73
CA LEU A 352 -5.48 9.15 -4.61
C LEU A 352 -5.30 7.67 -4.24
N SER A 353 -6.34 6.85 -4.43
CA SER A 353 -6.27 5.39 -4.30
C SER A 353 -5.20 4.78 -5.22
N LEU A 354 -4.96 5.36 -6.39
CA LEU A 354 -3.94 4.91 -7.34
C LEU A 354 -2.51 5.25 -6.88
N LEU A 355 -2.37 6.17 -5.93
CA LEU A 355 -1.11 6.76 -5.45
C LEU A 355 -0.73 6.29 -4.04
N ILE A 356 -1.71 6.14 -3.15
CA ILE A 356 -1.52 5.90 -1.71
C ILE A 356 -0.89 4.54 -1.39
N ASP A 357 -0.91 3.59 -2.33
CA ASP A 357 -0.29 2.27 -2.15
C ASP A 357 1.24 2.33 -2.07
N ARG A 358 1.85 3.43 -2.54
CA ARG A 358 3.30 3.61 -2.53
C ARG A 358 3.81 4.24 -1.23
N ALA A 359 4.83 3.63 -0.62
CA ALA A 359 5.36 4.04 0.68
C ALA A 359 6.03 5.43 0.65
N ASP A 360 6.77 5.71 -0.42
CA ASP A 360 7.40 7.01 -0.69
C ASP A 360 6.35 8.14 -0.80
N PHE A 361 5.24 7.89 -1.50
CA PHE A 361 4.13 8.83 -1.63
C PHE A 361 3.43 9.06 -0.29
N ARG A 362 3.11 8.00 0.47
CA ARG A 362 2.52 8.15 1.82
C ARG A 362 3.42 8.94 2.75
N TYR A 363 4.72 8.70 2.70
CA TYR A 363 5.69 9.44 3.49
C TYR A 363 5.69 10.92 3.12
N ALA A 364 5.84 11.24 1.83
CA ALA A 364 5.81 12.62 1.33
C ALA A 364 4.50 13.34 1.69
N LEU A 365 3.37 12.65 1.56
CA LEU A 365 2.04 13.15 1.93
C LEU A 365 1.97 13.49 3.41
N THR A 366 2.48 12.59 4.26
CA THR A 366 2.54 12.79 5.71
C THR A 366 3.39 14.01 6.07
N GLN A 367 4.58 14.14 5.48
CA GLN A 367 5.46 15.29 5.72
C GLN A 367 4.82 16.61 5.29
N TYR A 368 4.23 16.63 4.10
CA TYR A 368 3.55 17.80 3.56
C TYR A 368 2.39 18.25 4.45
N ARG A 369 1.47 17.34 4.78
CA ARG A 369 0.29 17.64 5.62
C ARG A 369 0.68 18.16 6.99
N GLN A 370 1.68 17.55 7.64
CA GLN A 370 2.19 18.01 8.94
C GLN A 370 2.73 19.43 8.88
N LEU A 371 3.56 19.76 7.88
CA LEU A 371 4.07 21.11 7.69
C LEU A 371 2.97 22.10 7.36
N ASN A 372 1.95 21.68 6.60
CA ASN A 372 0.78 22.50 6.28
C ASN A 372 -0.01 22.85 7.55
N HIS A 373 -0.31 21.87 8.40
CA HIS A 373 -0.99 22.12 9.67
C HIS A 373 -0.17 23.05 10.59
N ILE A 374 1.15 22.84 10.68
CA ILE A 374 2.02 23.73 11.46
C ILE A 374 1.97 25.15 10.90
N HIS A 375 2.06 25.31 9.58
CA HIS A 375 2.00 26.62 8.93
C HIS A 375 0.67 27.34 9.21
N VAL A 376 -0.47 26.65 9.04
CA VAL A 376 -1.81 27.21 9.28
C VAL A 376 -1.98 27.64 10.75
N ARG A 377 -1.55 26.80 11.70
CA ARG A 377 -1.61 27.11 13.14
C ARG A 377 -0.68 28.25 13.54
N LEU A 378 0.54 28.31 12.99
CA LEU A 378 1.46 29.41 13.25
C LEU A 378 0.95 30.72 12.66
N LYS A 379 0.46 30.70 11.41
CA LYS A 379 -0.10 31.89 10.75
C LYS A 379 -1.27 32.47 11.53
N SER A 380 -2.24 31.65 11.91
CA SER A 380 -3.38 32.08 12.74
C SER A 380 -2.96 32.62 14.11
N SER A 381 -1.93 32.05 14.74
CA SER A 381 -1.38 32.58 15.99
C SER A 381 -0.63 33.91 15.84
N ILE A 382 -0.08 34.22 14.65
CA ILE A 382 0.65 35.46 14.36
C ILE A 382 -0.34 36.60 14.07
N ASP A 383 -1.38 36.33 13.28
CA ASP A 383 -2.39 37.33 12.90
C ASP A 383 -3.14 37.91 14.12
N GLY A 384 -3.11 37.21 15.27
CA GLY A 384 -3.70 37.65 16.54
C GLY A 384 -2.75 38.39 17.51
N ARG A 385 -1.46 38.57 17.21
CA ARG A 385 -0.47 39.19 18.15
C ARG A 385 0.28 40.37 17.49
N SER A 386 0.36 41.51 18.18
CA SER A 386 0.97 42.75 17.67
C SER A 386 2.48 42.62 17.43
N SER A 387 2.86 42.93 16.17
CA SER A 387 4.13 43.33 15.51
C SER A 387 5.52 43.35 16.18
N GLU A 388 5.75 42.93 17.43
CA GLU A 388 7.05 43.15 18.10
C GLU A 388 8.02 41.97 18.08
N ASN A 389 7.59 40.72 17.79
CA ASN A 389 8.48 39.54 17.81
C ASN A 389 8.86 39.01 16.41
N ASN A 390 9.39 39.90 15.58
CA ASN A 390 9.19 39.78 14.13
C ASN A 390 10.31 39.15 13.29
N ALA A 391 11.54 38.93 13.75
CA ALA A 391 12.59 38.35 12.88
C ALA A 391 12.59 36.81 12.86
N VAL A 392 12.56 36.20 14.04
CA VAL A 392 12.70 34.75 14.19
C VAL A 392 11.47 34.01 13.68
N VAL A 393 10.27 34.52 13.99
CA VAL A 393 9.00 33.94 13.51
C VAL A 393 8.90 34.03 11.99
N ARG A 394 9.29 35.16 11.38
CA ARG A 394 9.36 35.28 9.91
C ARG A 394 10.36 34.31 9.30
N ASN A 395 11.53 34.11 9.92
CA ASN A 395 12.52 33.14 9.44
C ASN A 395 12.00 31.69 9.53
N VAL A 396 11.33 31.32 10.62
CA VAL A 396 10.73 29.99 10.77
C VAL A 396 9.57 29.78 9.80
N MET A 397 8.73 30.79 9.60
CA MET A 397 7.66 30.73 8.58
C MET A 397 8.23 30.56 7.17
N ALA A 398 9.30 31.30 6.83
CA ALA A 398 9.98 31.15 5.53
C ALA A 398 10.63 29.77 5.35
N GLU A 399 11.18 29.20 6.42
CA GLU A 399 11.75 27.85 6.42
C GLU A 399 10.68 26.78 6.20
N ILE A 400 9.56 26.89 6.90
CA ILE A 400 8.41 25.99 6.75
C ILE A 400 7.84 26.11 5.34
N GLU A 401 7.72 27.33 4.80
CA GLU A 401 7.22 27.54 3.44
C GLU A 401 8.11 26.86 2.39
N ARG A 402 9.44 26.95 2.57
CA ARG A 402 10.39 26.26 1.68
C ARG A 402 10.18 24.75 1.74
N HIS A 403 10.13 24.17 2.94
CA HIS A 403 9.92 22.72 3.09
C HIS A 403 8.55 22.27 2.58
N ARG A 404 7.50 23.08 2.75
CA ARG A 404 6.17 22.81 2.16
C ARG A 404 6.26 22.77 0.65
N SER A 405 6.96 23.73 0.03
CA SER A 405 7.19 23.77 -1.41
C SER A 405 8.01 22.57 -1.91
N ASP A 406 9.02 22.14 -1.16
CA ASP A 406 9.85 21.00 -1.53
C ASP A 406 9.04 19.68 -1.46
N TRP A 407 8.25 19.50 -0.39
CA TRP A 407 7.41 18.32 -0.23
C TRP A 407 6.22 18.31 -1.19
N SER A 408 5.64 19.46 -1.53
CA SER A 408 4.59 19.54 -2.55
C SER A 408 5.14 19.19 -3.93
N ALA A 409 6.32 19.68 -4.30
CA ALA A 409 6.98 19.31 -5.54
C ALA A 409 7.34 17.81 -5.58
N THR A 410 7.76 17.25 -4.44
CA THR A 410 8.02 15.81 -4.32
C THR A 410 6.74 14.99 -4.49
N LEU A 411 5.63 15.41 -3.88
CA LEU A 411 4.32 14.78 -4.03
C LEU A 411 3.85 14.76 -5.49
N GLU A 412 3.89 15.91 -6.15
CA GLU A 412 3.51 16.01 -7.57
C GLU A 412 4.41 15.13 -8.44
N LYS A 413 5.72 15.14 -8.20
CA LYS A 413 6.66 14.28 -8.92
C LYS A 413 6.31 12.80 -8.76
N LEU A 414 6.16 12.32 -7.52
CA LEU A 414 5.83 10.91 -7.23
C LEU A 414 4.47 10.52 -7.82
N ALA A 415 3.48 11.42 -7.77
CA ALA A 415 2.17 11.20 -8.36
C ALA A 415 2.25 11.09 -9.89
N LEU A 416 2.98 12.00 -10.54
CA LEU A 416 3.17 11.97 -11.99
C LEU A 416 3.93 10.73 -12.45
N GLU A 417 5.02 10.37 -11.77
CA GLU A 417 5.76 9.14 -12.05
C GLU A 417 4.82 7.93 -12.02
N ARG A 418 3.99 7.81 -10.98
CA ARG A 418 3.05 6.70 -10.84
C ARG A 418 1.95 6.70 -11.90
N ILE A 419 1.35 7.84 -12.22
CA ILE A 419 0.29 7.91 -13.24
C ILE A 419 0.84 7.67 -14.65
N ILE A 420 2.03 8.17 -14.95
CA ILE A 420 2.71 7.92 -16.24
C ILE A 420 3.03 6.43 -16.38
N GLU A 421 3.57 5.80 -15.34
CA GLU A 421 3.83 4.37 -15.29
C GLU A 421 2.54 3.57 -15.53
N ARG A 422 1.46 3.84 -14.78
CA ARG A 422 0.16 3.17 -14.98
C ARG A 422 -0.36 3.35 -16.41
N ARG A 423 -0.21 4.55 -16.98
CA ARG A 423 -0.64 4.81 -18.37
C ARG A 423 0.14 3.96 -19.38
N GLN A 424 1.45 3.82 -19.19
CA GLN A 424 2.29 2.96 -20.04
C GLN A 424 1.87 1.49 -19.93
N TYR A 425 1.59 1.01 -18.71
CA TYR A 425 1.06 -0.34 -18.52
C TYR A 425 -0.30 -0.53 -19.21
N THR A 426 -1.25 0.38 -19.02
CA THR A 426 -2.55 0.31 -19.69
C THR A 426 -2.44 0.36 -21.21
N GLU A 427 -1.48 1.11 -21.75
CA GLU A 427 -1.17 1.13 -23.18
C GLU A 427 -0.63 -0.22 -23.68
N ALA A 428 0.29 -0.84 -22.94
CA ALA A 428 0.78 -2.18 -23.26
C ALA A 428 -0.34 -3.23 -23.26
N TYR A 429 -1.24 -3.17 -22.27
CA TYR A 429 -2.40 -4.06 -22.18
C TYR A 429 -3.38 -3.84 -23.34
N SER A 430 -3.61 -2.59 -23.72
CA SER A 430 -4.44 -2.26 -24.89
C SER A 430 -3.83 -2.82 -26.18
N ALA A 431 -2.52 -2.64 -26.39
CA ALA A 431 -1.82 -3.16 -27.55
C ALA A 431 -1.85 -4.69 -27.58
N GLU A 432 -1.73 -5.35 -26.43
CA GLU A 432 -1.84 -6.79 -26.32
C GLU A 432 -3.23 -7.30 -26.66
N ALA A 433 -4.29 -6.64 -26.17
CA ALA A 433 -5.67 -6.96 -26.53
C ALA A 433 -5.92 -6.82 -28.03
N GLU A 434 -5.42 -5.74 -28.66
CA GLU A 434 -5.53 -5.52 -30.09
C GLU A 434 -4.81 -6.59 -30.91
N PHE A 435 -3.59 -6.95 -30.50
CA PHE A 435 -2.82 -8.00 -31.16
C PHE A 435 -3.47 -9.38 -31.01
N ALA A 436 -4.03 -9.69 -29.84
CA ALA A 436 -4.78 -10.93 -29.63
C ALA A 436 -6.08 -10.97 -30.47
N LEU A 437 -6.79 -9.85 -30.57
CA LEU A 437 -7.98 -9.71 -31.40
C LEU A 437 -7.66 -9.90 -32.89
N ALA A 438 -6.58 -9.28 -33.38
CA ALA A 438 -6.12 -9.46 -34.76
C ALA A 438 -5.78 -10.92 -35.08
N ARG A 439 -5.07 -11.61 -34.18
CA ARG A 439 -4.78 -13.05 -34.31
C ARG A 439 -6.03 -13.90 -34.35
N ASN A 440 -7.06 -13.54 -33.57
CA ASN A 440 -8.35 -14.24 -33.58
C ASN A 440 -9.04 -14.08 -34.94
N TYR A 441 -9.09 -12.87 -35.51
CA TYR A 441 -9.65 -12.64 -36.85
C TYR A 441 -8.90 -13.40 -37.95
N GLU A 442 -7.57 -13.40 -37.91
CA GLU A 442 -6.75 -14.15 -38.87
C GLU A 442 -7.06 -15.65 -38.82
N ARG A 443 -7.17 -16.22 -37.62
CA ARG A 443 -7.50 -17.64 -37.43
C ARG A 443 -8.88 -17.99 -38.02
N LEU A 444 -9.88 -17.15 -37.76
CA LEU A 444 -11.23 -17.32 -38.30
C LEU A 444 -11.24 -17.21 -39.82
N TYR A 445 -10.48 -16.27 -40.37
CA TYR A 445 -10.32 -16.13 -41.82
C TYR A 445 -9.67 -17.39 -42.44
N GLN A 446 -8.64 -17.95 -41.81
CA GLN A 446 -8.00 -19.20 -42.28
C GLN A 446 -8.96 -20.40 -42.23
N GLN A 447 -9.73 -20.54 -41.16
CA GLN A 447 -10.76 -21.58 -41.05
C GLN A 447 -11.84 -21.45 -42.13
N LEU A 448 -12.29 -20.22 -42.41
CA LEU A 448 -13.34 -19.95 -43.41
C LEU A 448 -12.83 -20.04 -44.85
N SER A 449 -11.56 -19.72 -45.09
CA SER A 449 -10.94 -19.79 -46.43
C SER A 449 -10.49 -21.19 -46.84
N GLY A 450 -10.55 -22.18 -45.93
CA GLY A 450 -10.23 -23.58 -46.22
C GLY A 450 -8.75 -23.86 -46.48
N VAL A 451 -7.86 -22.89 -46.23
CA VAL A 451 -6.40 -23.06 -46.38
C VAL A 451 -5.87 -23.70 -45.11
N ALA A 452 -5.92 -25.03 -45.05
CA ALA A 452 -5.15 -25.80 -44.09
C ALA A 452 -3.69 -25.82 -44.57
N TRP A 453 -2.81 -25.05 -43.93
CA TRP A 453 -1.38 -25.34 -44.02
C TRP A 453 -1.17 -26.73 -43.43
N SER A 454 -0.85 -27.72 -44.28
CA SER A 454 -0.40 -29.01 -43.80
C SER A 454 0.89 -28.77 -43.02
N GLU A 455 0.86 -28.90 -41.69
CA GLU A 455 2.05 -28.94 -40.83
C GLU A 455 2.84 -30.24 -41.06
N SER A 456 3.31 -30.43 -42.29
CA SER A 456 4.32 -31.39 -42.67
C SER A 456 5.45 -30.63 -43.36
N GLU A 457 6.11 -29.72 -42.64
CA GLU A 457 7.45 -29.29 -43.00
C GLU A 457 8.20 -28.69 -41.80
N SER A 458 9.24 -29.42 -41.39
CA SER A 458 10.35 -29.19 -40.44
C SER A 458 10.05 -29.04 -38.95
#